data_AF-A0A2H5B4I1-F1
#
_entry.id   AF-A0A2H5B4I1-F1
#
_cell.length_a   1.000
_cell.length_b   1.000
_cell.length_c   1.000
_cell.angle_alpha   90.00
_cell.angle_beta   90.00
_cell.angle_gamma   90.00
#
_symmetry.space_group_name_H-M   'P 1'
#
loop_
_entity.id
_entity.type
_entity.pdbx_description
1 polymer ?
#
loop_
_entity_poly.entity_id
_entity_poly.type
_entity_poly.pdbx_seq_one_letter_code
_entity_poly.pdbx_strand_id
1 'polypeptide(L)'
;MTGGTLRHLPPRHFAADPQAWPDTTVPEHAQARVALAISRALGERIEEGGWSLRHAAALTGVNRQVIANVLSGSSWVDVVTVSLLEDGLDVVLWPGATARASLIA
;
A
#
# COMPACT_ATOMS: atom_id res chain seq x y z
N MET A 1 -13.08 10.19 9.91
CA MET A 1 -11.95 10.39 10.85
C MET A 1 -10.82 11.12 10.13
N THR A 2 -10.67 12.43 10.34
CA THR A 2 -9.61 13.24 9.75
C THR A 2 -8.49 13.46 10.77
N GLY A 3 -7.43 12.65 10.70
CA GLY A 3 -6.22 12.85 11.49
C GLY A 3 -5.02 13.21 10.60
N GLY A 4 -4.53 14.46 10.68
CA GLY A 4 -3.31 14.93 10.02
C GLY A 4 -3.57 15.81 8.78
N THR A 5 -2.99 17.01 8.79
CA THR A 5 -3.23 18.14 7.87
C THR A 5 -3.00 17.84 6.37
N LEU A 6 -2.36 16.72 6.03
CA LEU A 6 -1.92 16.39 4.68
C LEU A 6 -2.60 15.18 4.02
N ARG A 7 -3.63 14.56 4.64
CA ARG A 7 -4.35 13.44 4.00
C ARG A 7 -5.17 13.80 2.75
N HIS A 8 -5.31 15.09 2.45
CA HIS A 8 -5.94 15.52 1.21
C HIS A 8 -5.07 15.18 -0.02
N LEU A 9 -3.75 15.01 0.18
CA LEU A 9 -2.85 14.51 -0.84
C LEU A 9 -2.73 12.98 -0.75
N PRO A 10 -2.71 12.28 -1.89
CA PRO A 10 -2.53 10.84 -1.92
C PRO A 10 -1.08 10.46 -1.54
N PRO A 11 -0.83 9.24 -1.02
CA PRO A 11 0.51 8.78 -0.64
C PRO A 11 1.59 9.02 -1.70
N ARG A 12 1.29 8.76 -2.98
CA ARG A 12 2.26 8.94 -4.08
C ARG A 12 2.75 10.38 -4.24
N HIS A 13 2.02 11.37 -3.74
CA HIS A 13 2.42 12.78 -3.83
C HIS A 13 3.70 13.05 -3.02
N PHE A 14 3.97 12.24 -2.00
CA PHE A 14 5.17 12.36 -1.17
C PHE A 14 6.37 11.56 -1.69
N ALA A 15 6.22 10.88 -2.85
CA ALA A 15 7.32 10.17 -3.49
C ALA A 15 8.27 11.13 -4.21
N ALA A 16 9.54 10.74 -4.31
CA ALA A 16 10.55 11.45 -5.10
C ALA A 16 10.14 11.56 -6.59
N ASP A 17 9.52 10.49 -7.11
CA ASP A 17 8.83 10.49 -8.39
C ASP A 17 7.44 9.84 -8.23
N PRO A 18 6.35 10.63 -8.25
CA PRO A 18 4.99 10.12 -8.14
C PRO A 18 4.51 9.23 -9.30
N GLN A 19 5.10 9.35 -10.50
CA GLN A 19 4.73 8.54 -11.66
C GLN A 19 5.42 7.18 -11.65
N ALA A 20 6.58 7.08 -11.01
CA ALA A 20 7.30 5.83 -10.79
C ALA A 20 6.76 5.00 -9.61
N TRP A 21 5.59 5.31 -9.05
CA TRP A 21 5.02 4.51 -7.97
C TRP A 21 4.63 3.10 -8.46
N PRO A 22 4.94 2.00 -7.72
CA PRO A 22 5.59 1.94 -6.41
C PRO A 22 7.13 1.79 -6.46
N ASP A 23 7.76 1.88 -7.62
CA ASP A 23 9.22 1.74 -7.85
C ASP A 23 10.00 3.03 -7.57
N THR A 24 9.68 3.70 -6.46
CA THR A 24 10.22 5.03 -6.09
C THR A 24 10.65 5.07 -4.61
N THR A 25 11.09 6.22 -4.12
CA THR A 25 11.42 6.43 -2.69
C THR A 25 10.55 7.55 -2.10
N VAL A 26 10.38 7.55 -0.77
CA VAL A 26 9.62 8.58 -0.04
C VAL A 26 10.54 9.15 1.06
N PRO A 27 11.24 10.28 0.79
CA PRO A 27 12.30 10.77 1.67
C PRO A 27 11.76 11.32 3.00
N GLU A 28 10.73 12.18 2.98
CA GLU A 28 10.33 12.96 4.17
C GLU A 28 8.86 12.76 4.59
N HIS A 29 8.35 11.52 4.52
CA HIS A 29 6.98 11.25 5.00
C HIS A 29 6.79 9.80 5.48
N ALA A 30 6.87 9.59 6.80
CA ALA A 30 6.85 8.26 7.41
C ALA A 30 5.62 7.42 7.03
N GLN A 31 4.43 8.03 7.03
CA GLN A 31 3.18 7.34 6.70
C GLN A 31 3.11 6.94 5.21
N ALA A 32 3.68 7.75 4.31
CA ALA A 32 3.69 7.45 2.89
C ALA A 32 4.74 6.36 2.56
N ARG A 33 5.82 6.23 3.34
CA ARG A 33 6.72 5.05 3.28
C ARG A 33 6.00 3.77 3.66
N VAL A 34 5.14 3.79 4.68
CA VAL A 34 4.33 2.63 5.05
C VAL A 34 3.36 2.28 3.92
N ALA A 35 2.69 3.27 3.35
CA ALA A 35 1.82 3.05 2.19
C ALA A 35 2.58 2.47 0.99
N LEU A 36 3.78 2.98 0.68
CA LEU A 36 4.66 2.47 -0.37
C LEU A 36 5.01 1.00 -0.16
N ALA A 37 5.43 0.65 1.06
CA ALA A 37 5.77 -0.72 1.41
C ALA A 37 4.57 -1.67 1.27
N ILE A 38 3.39 -1.23 1.72
CA ILE A 38 2.14 -1.99 1.52
C ILE A 38 1.81 -2.16 0.04
N SER A 39 1.94 -1.10 -0.78
CA SER A 39 1.69 -1.18 -2.22
C SER A 39 2.61 -2.17 -2.92
N ARG A 40 3.90 -2.21 -2.55
CA ARG A 40 4.87 -3.17 -3.09
C ARG A 40 4.52 -4.60 -2.71
N ALA A 41 4.38 -4.87 -1.42
CA ALA A 41 4.05 -6.21 -0.91
C ALA A 41 2.73 -6.74 -1.50
N LEU A 42 1.73 -5.87 -1.66
CA LEU A 42 0.47 -6.23 -2.29
C LEU A 42 0.64 -6.54 -3.79
N GLY A 43 1.41 -5.73 -4.52
CA GLY A 43 1.71 -5.95 -5.94
C GLY A 43 2.43 -7.27 -6.15
N GLU A 44 3.53 -7.49 -5.44
CA GLU A 44 4.31 -8.73 -5.44
C GLU A 44 3.43 -9.94 -5.17
N ARG A 45 2.62 -9.89 -4.10
CA ARG A 45 1.75 -11.02 -3.72
C ARG A 45 0.69 -11.35 -4.77
N ILE A 46 0.11 -10.33 -5.41
CA ILE A 46 -0.88 -10.50 -6.48
C ILE A 46 -0.24 -11.11 -7.72
N GLU A 47 0.97 -10.66 -8.08
CA GLU A 47 1.75 -11.18 -9.21
C GLU A 47 2.16 -12.64 -8.98
N GLU A 48 2.70 -12.96 -7.80
CA GLU A 48 3.05 -14.34 -7.40
C GLU A 48 1.84 -15.28 -7.44
N GLY A 49 0.67 -14.79 -7.03
CA GLY A 49 -0.58 -15.54 -7.09
C GLY A 49 -1.17 -15.67 -8.51
N GLY A 50 -0.64 -14.93 -9.50
CA GLY A 50 -1.20 -14.87 -10.84
C GLY A 50 -2.64 -14.31 -10.88
N TRP A 51 -3.01 -13.49 -9.90
CA TRP A 51 -4.38 -13.04 -9.73
C TRP A 51 -4.66 -11.74 -10.49
N SER A 52 -5.81 -11.69 -11.15
CA SER A 52 -6.38 -10.39 -11.54
C SER A 52 -6.87 -9.63 -10.31
N LEU A 53 -6.97 -8.30 -10.39
CA LEU A 53 -7.55 -7.49 -9.31
C LEU A 53 -8.99 -7.91 -8.96
N ARG A 54 -9.75 -8.44 -9.93
CA ARG A 54 -11.09 -8.98 -9.69
C ARG A 54 -11.03 -10.25 -8.85
N HIS A 55 -10.06 -11.11 -9.10
CA HIS A 55 -9.85 -12.33 -8.31
C HIS A 55 -9.40 -11.97 -6.89
N ALA A 56 -8.43 -11.08 -6.73
CA ALA A 56 -7.98 -10.60 -5.42
C ALA A 56 -9.13 -9.96 -4.60
N ALA A 57 -10.01 -9.20 -5.25
CA ALA A 57 -11.21 -8.65 -4.62
C ALA A 57 -12.18 -9.73 -4.12
N ALA A 58 -12.30 -10.84 -4.86
CA ALA A 58 -13.15 -11.97 -4.45
C ALA A 58 -12.56 -12.74 -3.26
N LEU A 59 -11.23 -12.89 -3.20
CA LEU A 59 -10.54 -13.56 -2.09
C LEU A 59 -10.62 -12.75 -0.78
N THR A 60 -10.45 -11.44 -0.87
CA THR A 60 -10.29 -10.54 0.29
C THR A 60 -11.60 -9.89 0.73
N GLY A 61 -12.63 -9.90 -0.13
CA GLY A 61 -13.84 -9.09 0.07
C GLY A 61 -13.62 -7.59 -0.11
N VAL A 62 -12.41 -7.13 -0.43
CA VAL A 62 -12.08 -5.72 -0.66
C VAL A 62 -12.48 -5.33 -2.08
N ASN A 63 -13.08 -4.14 -2.24
CA ASN A 63 -13.47 -3.63 -3.54
C ASN A 63 -12.26 -3.52 -4.50
N ARG A 64 -12.41 -4.02 -5.74
CA ARG A 64 -11.36 -3.97 -6.78
C ARG A 64 -10.75 -2.58 -6.96
N GLN A 65 -11.57 -1.51 -6.91
CA GLN A 65 -11.09 -0.13 -7.05
C GLN A 65 -10.25 0.31 -5.86
N VAL A 66 -10.56 -0.16 -4.65
CA VAL A 66 -9.74 0.09 -3.46
C VAL A 66 -8.37 -0.56 -3.64
N ILE A 67 -8.32 -1.83 -4.06
CA ILE A 67 -7.07 -2.54 -4.37
C ILE A 67 -6.25 -1.76 -5.41
N ALA A 68 -6.88 -1.35 -6.52
CA ALA A 68 -6.22 -0.56 -7.56
C ALA A 68 -5.66 0.78 -7.02
N ASN A 69 -6.41 1.48 -6.17
CA ASN A 69 -5.98 2.74 -5.59
C ASN A 69 -4.82 2.58 -4.60
N VAL A 70 -4.77 1.47 -3.86
CA VAL A 70 -3.64 1.12 -2.98
C VAL A 70 -2.40 0.84 -3.83
N LEU A 71 -2.52 0.03 -4.87
CA LEU A 71 -1.40 -0.28 -5.78
C LEU A 71 -0.83 0.98 -6.43
N SER A 72 -1.68 1.91 -6.89
CA SER A 72 -1.26 3.15 -7.54
C SER A 72 -0.93 4.30 -6.56
N GLY A 73 -0.99 4.06 -5.25
CA GLY A 73 -0.79 5.08 -4.22
C GLY A 73 -1.77 6.25 -4.30
N SER A 74 -2.96 6.06 -4.89
CA SER A 74 -4.01 7.07 -5.08
C SER A 74 -4.82 7.37 -3.82
N SER A 75 -4.77 6.49 -2.82
CA SER A 75 -5.52 6.66 -1.58
C SER A 75 -4.74 6.12 -0.40
N TRP A 76 -4.97 6.72 0.77
CA TRP A 76 -4.54 6.16 2.04
C TRP A 76 -5.32 4.87 2.32
N VAL A 77 -4.59 3.79 2.59
CA VAL A 77 -5.19 2.54 3.06
C VAL A 77 -5.49 2.65 4.56
N ASP A 78 -6.63 2.11 5.01
CA ASP A 78 -6.97 1.99 6.42
C ASP A 78 -6.64 0.59 6.97
N VAL A 79 -6.63 0.47 8.30
CA VAL A 79 -6.25 -0.77 8.99
C VAL A 79 -7.20 -1.92 8.69
N VAL A 80 -8.50 -1.65 8.52
CA VAL A 80 -9.50 -2.70 8.22
C VAL A 80 -9.24 -3.27 6.83
N THR A 81 -8.96 -2.40 5.86
CA THR A 81 -8.60 -2.80 4.50
C THR A 81 -7.31 -3.62 4.50
N VAL A 82 -6.27 -3.20 5.23
CA VAL A 82 -5.03 -3.99 5.35
C VAL A 82 -5.32 -5.38 5.90
N SER A 83 -6.06 -5.49 7.02
CA SER A 83 -6.36 -6.79 7.64
C SER A 83 -7.16 -7.73 6.72
N LEU A 84 -8.12 -7.21 5.94
CA LEU A 84 -8.86 -8.02 4.97
C LEU A 84 -7.98 -8.51 3.81
N LEU A 85 -7.04 -7.67 3.35
CA LEU A 85 -6.09 -8.06 2.31
C LEU A 85 -5.11 -9.13 2.82
N GLU A 86 -4.58 -8.96 4.04
CA GLU A 86 -3.67 -9.92 4.67
C GLU A 86 -4.34 -11.28 4.86
N ASP A 87 -5.58 -11.31 5.37
CA ASP A 87 -6.37 -12.53 5.58
C ASP A 87 -6.70 -13.24 4.26
N GLY A 88 -7.23 -12.50 3.27
CA GLY A 88 -7.66 -13.09 2.00
C GLY A 88 -6.53 -13.50 1.06
N LEU A 89 -5.34 -12.91 1.18
CA LEU A 89 -4.17 -13.24 0.35
C LEU A 89 -3.11 -14.06 1.10
N ASP A 90 -3.32 -14.36 2.39
CA ASP A 90 -2.36 -15.07 3.25
C ASP A 90 -0.95 -14.45 3.15
N VAL A 91 -0.85 -13.17 3.51
CA VAL A 91 0.39 -12.38 3.44
C VAL A 91 0.46 -11.37 4.58
N VAL A 92 1.67 -10.99 5.00
CA VAL A 92 1.88 -9.85 5.88
C VAL A 92 2.23 -8.63 5.02
N LEU A 93 1.31 -7.66 4.95
CA LEU A 93 1.49 -6.39 4.25
C LEU A 93 2.06 -5.31 5.16
N TRP A 94 1.77 -5.38 6.46
CA TRP A 94 2.27 -4.39 7.40
C TRP A 94 3.80 -4.50 7.54
N PRO A 95 4.58 -3.44 7.24
CA PRO A 95 6.03 -3.56 7.14
C PRO A 95 6.77 -3.63 8.50
N GLY A 96 6.03 -3.69 9.61
CA GLY A 96 6.56 -3.99 10.95
C GLY A 96 7.76 -3.13 11.37
N ALA A 97 8.73 -3.77 12.05
CA ALA A 97 10.00 -3.15 12.41
C ALA A 97 10.96 -2.99 11.21
N THR A 98 10.74 -3.73 10.13
CA THR A 98 11.56 -3.70 8.91
C THR A 98 11.54 -2.31 8.25
N ALA A 99 10.38 -1.64 8.24
CA ALA A 99 10.28 -0.25 7.76
C ALA A 99 11.09 0.77 8.58
N ARG A 100 11.45 0.47 9.84
CA ARG A 100 12.32 1.32 10.67
C ARG A 100 13.80 1.11 10.39
N ALA A 101 14.21 -0.07 9.91
CA ALA A 101 15.60 -0.36 9.58
C ALA A 101 16.03 0.30 8.26
N SER A 102 15.14 0.33 7.25
CA SER A 102 15.35 1.03 5.98
C SER A 102 15.33 2.56 6.08
N LEU A 103 15.21 3.12 7.29
CA LEU A 103 15.26 4.55 7.57
C LEU A 103 16.64 5.04 8.05
N ILE A 104 17.56 4.13 8.30
CA ILE A 104 18.88 4.41 8.89
C ILE A 104 20.02 4.03 7.92
N ALA A 105 19.71 3.30 6.84
CA ALA A 105 20.63 2.97 5.76
C ALA A 105 20.41 3.90 4.57
#